data_AF-A0A3B1CDC7-F1
#
_entry.id   AF-A0A3B1CDC7-F1
#
_cell.length_a   1.000
_cell.length_b   1.000
_cell.length_c   1.000
_cell.angle_alpha   90.00
_cell.angle_beta   90.00
_cell.angle_gamma   90.00
#
_symmetry.space_group_name_H-M   'P 1'
#
loop_
_entity.id
_entity.type
_entity.pdbx_description
1 polymer ?
#
loop_
_entity_poly.entity_id
_entity_poly.type
_entity_poly.pdbx_seq_one_letter_code
_entity_poly.pdbx_strand_id
1 'polypeptide(L)' 'GTSSRMGENKALLPFGEKRVIEHITDLMRSIFTEVILITNTPEEYDFLDIAMFLRLAYL' A
#
# COMPACT_ATOMS: atom_id res chain seq x y z
N GLY A 1 -2.63 1.53 -7.43
CA GLY A 1 -3.06 1.53 -8.85
C GLY A 1 -3.86 2.77 -9.14
N THR A 2 -3.57 3.47 -10.24
CA THR A 2 -4.04 4.83 -10.56
C THR A 2 -5.57 4.91 -10.72
N SER A 3 -6.28 4.98 -9.60
CA SER A 3 -7.71 5.29 -9.59
C SER A 3 -7.87 6.80 -9.81
N SER A 4 -7.99 7.22 -11.07
CA SER A 4 -8.05 8.63 -11.50
C SER A 4 -9.30 9.40 -11.01
N ARG A 5 -10.34 8.72 -10.51
CA ARG A 5 -11.61 9.35 -10.10
C ARG A 5 -11.58 10.11 -8.76
N MET A 6 -10.57 9.91 -7.92
CA MET A 6 -10.49 10.55 -6.59
C MET A 6 -9.44 11.66 -6.48
N GLY A 7 -8.58 11.85 -7.50
CA GLY A 7 -7.55 12.89 -7.51
C GLY A 7 -6.36 12.66 -6.56
N GLU A 8 -6.51 11.86 -5.50
CA GLU A 8 -5.47 11.60 -4.48
C GLU A 8 -5.20 10.10 -4.26
N ASN A 9 -4.03 9.79 -3.68
CA ASN A 9 -3.63 8.42 -3.36
C ASN A 9 -4.49 7.86 -2.20
N LYS A 10 -5.57 7.15 -2.55
CA LYS A 10 -6.53 6.56 -1.61
C LYS A 10 -5.91 5.74 -0.49
N ALA A 11 -4.80 5.07 -0.77
CA ALA A 11 -4.14 4.20 0.19
C ALA A 11 -3.55 5.01 1.37
N LEU A 12 -3.14 6.26 1.13
CA LEU A 12 -2.54 7.14 2.12
C LEU A 12 -3.55 8.03 2.83
N LEU A 13 -4.84 7.96 2.46
CA LEU A 13 -5.87 8.73 3.14
C LEU A 13 -5.97 8.31 4.61
N PRO A 14 -6.08 9.28 5.55
CA PRO A 14 -6.26 8.98 6.96
C PRO A 14 -7.63 8.32 7.19
N PHE A 15 -7.65 7.31 8.05
CA PHE A 15 -8.83 6.62 8.55
C PHE A 15 -8.66 6.41 10.07
N GLY A 16 -9.10 7.40 10.83
CA GLY A 16 -8.77 7.50 12.26
C GLY A 16 -7.30 7.88 12.46
N GLU A 17 -6.60 7.17 13.34
CA GLU A 17 -5.19 7.42 13.67
C GLU A 17 -4.19 6.83 12.66
N LYS A 18 -4.69 6.02 11.72
CA LYS A 18 -3.88 5.30 10.73
C LYS A 18 -4.38 5.59 9.32
N ARG A 19 -3.52 5.42 8.32
CA ARG A 19 -3.87 5.46 6.90
C ARG A 19 -4.61 4.18 6.51
N VAL A 20 -5.43 4.24 5.47
CA VAL A 20 -6.16 3.07 4.94
C VAL A 20 -5.21 1.88 4.69
N ILE A 21 -4.02 2.13 4.13
CA ILE A 21 -3.05 1.07 3.84
C ILE A 21 -2.48 0.40 5.10
N GLU A 22 -2.37 1.11 6.21
CA GLU A 22 -1.90 0.53 7.48
C GLU A 22 -2.91 -0.48 8.01
N HIS A 23 -4.20 -0.12 8.01
CA HIS A 23 -5.28 -1.04 8.42
C HIS A 23 -5.29 -2.31 7.58
N ILE A 24 -5.11 -2.18 6.26
CA ILE A 24 -5.04 -3.33 5.36
C ILE A 24 -3.79 -4.17 5.64
N THR A 25 -2.63 -3.53 5.81
CA THR A 25 -1.36 -4.24 6.05
C THR A 25 -1.38 -4.98 7.38
N ASP A 26 -1.91 -4.36 8.44
CA ASP A 26 -2.08 -4.98 9.76
C ASP A 26 -3.00 -6.20 9.69
N LEU A 27 -4.13 -6.08 8.97
CA LEU A 27 -5.04 -7.19 8.75
C LEU A 27 -4.35 -8.33 8.01
N MET A 28 -3.63 -8.04 6.92
CA MET A 28 -2.92 -9.06 6.15
C MET A 28 -1.84 -9.76 7.00
N ARG A 29 -1.07 -9.01 7.79
CA ARG A 29 -0.06 -9.57 8.71
C ARG A 29 -0.65 -10.48 9.79
N SER A 30 -1.91 -10.26 10.18
CA SER A 30 -2.59 -11.14 11.14
C SER A 30 -2.99 -12.50 10.58
N ILE A 31 -3.03 -12.64 9.24
CA ILE A 31 -3.54 -13.83 8.53
C ILE A 31 -2.39 -14.55 7.80
N PHE A 32 -1.41 -13.82 7.28
CA PHE A 32 -0.34 -14.33 6.44
C PHE A 32 1.03 -14.15 7.09
N THR A 33 1.90 -15.15 6.93
CA THR A 33 3.30 -15.08 7.40
C THR A 33 4.13 -14.07 6.61
N GLU A 34 3.81 -13.84 5.34
CA GLU A 34 4.51 -12.91 4.47
C GLU A 34 3.51 -11.99 3.77
N VAL A 35 3.79 -10.69 3.80
CA VAL A 35 2.99 -9.65 3.17
C VAL A 35 3.92 -8.77 2.34
N ILE A 36 3.59 -8.61 1.06
CA ILE A 36 4.34 -7.77 0.12
C ILE A 36 3.41 -6.69 -0.47
N LEU A 37 3.96 -5.53 -0.80
CA LEU A 37 3.23 -4.47 -1.47
C LEU A 37 3.75 -4.27 -2.89
N ILE A 38 2.84 -4.36 -3.86
CA ILE A 38 3.12 -3.98 -5.25
C ILE A 38 2.71 -2.52 -5.45
N THR A 39 3.68 -1.65 -5.71
CA THR A 39 3.45 -0.22 -5.90
C THR A 39 4.40 0.36 -6.95
N ASN A 40 4.04 1.49 -7.55
CA ASN A 40 4.95 2.23 -8.45
C ASN A 40 5.74 3.32 -7.69
N THR A 41 5.39 3.56 -6.43
CA THR A 41 5.93 4.63 -5.58
C THR A 41 6.32 4.06 -4.21
N PRO A 42 7.30 3.15 -4.11
CA PRO A 42 7.68 2.50 -2.84
C PRO A 42 8.03 3.50 -1.73
N GLU A 43 8.67 4.61 -2.09
CA GLU A 43 9.04 5.70 -1.18
C GLU A 43 7.84 6.30 -0.42
N GLU A 44 6.64 6.26 -1.01
CA GLU A 44 5.43 6.73 -0.34
C GLU A 44 4.98 5.80 0.80
N TYR A 45 5.51 4.57 0.85
CA TYR A 45 5.07 3.48 1.73
C TYR A 45 6.18 2.91 2.62
N ASP A 46 7.39 3.51 2.65
CA ASP A 46 8.53 3.05 3.45
C ASP A 46 8.19 2.84 4.95
N PHE A 47 7.20 3.59 5.46
CA PHE A 47 6.72 3.48 6.84
C PHE A 47 6.03 2.14 7.18
N LEU A 48 5.68 1.31 6.19
CA LEU A 48 5.02 0.01 6.42
C LEU A 48 6.00 -1.09 6.84
N ASP A 49 7.30 -0.92 6.59
CA ASP A 49 8.35 -1.92 6.89
C ASP A 49 8.01 -3.32 6.34
N ILE A 50 7.59 -3.37 5.07
CA ILE A 50 7.30 -4.61 4.34
C ILE A 50 8.09 -4.66 3.04
N ALA A 51 8.29 -5.87 2.51
CA ALA A 51 8.90 -6.02 1.19
C ALA A 51 8.01 -5.37 0.10
N MET A 52 8.63 -4.56 -0.74
CA MET A 52 7.95 -3.82 -1.80
C MET A 52 8.53 -4.18 -3.16
N PHE A 53 7.66 -4.32 -4.16
CA PHE A 53 8.06 -4.60 -5.53
C PHE A 53 7.39 -3.62 -6.49
N LEU A 54 8.18 -3.15 -7.46
CA LEU A 54 7.68 -2.31 -8.54
C LEU A 54 6.76 -3.13 -9.45
N ARG A 55 5.64 -2.53 -9.88
CA ARG A 55 4.82 -3.16 -10.92
C ARG A 55 5.61 -3.18 -12.23
N LEU A 56 5.95 -4.37 -12.71
CA LEU A 56 6.50 -4.53 -14.06
C LEU A 56 5.40 -4.22 -15.08
N ALA A 57 5.67 -3.29 -15.99
CA ALA A 57 4.86 -3.12 -17.19
C ALA A 57 5.26 -4.23 -18.17
N TYR A 58 4.35 -5.16 -18.47
CA TYR A 58 4.48 -5.99 -19.67
C TYR A 58 4.10 -5.14 -20.89
N LEU A 59 4.92 -5.21 -21.94
CA LEU A 59 4.66 -4.63 -23.26
C LEU A 59 3.40 -5.22 -23.89
#